data_AF-X1EQV2-F1
#
_entry.id   AF-X1EQV2-F1
#
_cell.length_a   1.000
_cell.length_b   1.000
_cell.length_c   1.000
_cell.angle_alpha   90.00
_cell.angle_beta   90.00
_cell.angle_gamma   90.00
#
_symmetry.space_group_name_H-M   'P 1'
#
loop_
_entity.id
_entity.type
_entity.pdbx_description
1 polymer ?
#
loop_
_entity_poly.entity_id
_entity_poly.type
_entity_poly.pdbx_seq_one_letter_code
_entity_poly.pdbx_strand_id
1 'polypeptide(L)'
;MQIRKKANSYRFLFIVIISISVFLFSQLIFVESLQSQTKNSKIKQESLQHEVTVTLKLIQVYVADKKGSPVTDLKKSDFELYDNRKLKKITDFEKHILSLPGKKAEETKPAITPEVPSRMNRKFFLIFDLAFNNEAGF
;
A
#
# COMPACT_ATOMS: atom_id res chain seq x y z
N MET A 1 -46.83 83.03 -20.63
CA MET A 1 -47.06 81.94 -19.65
C MET A 1 -46.44 80.63 -20.17
N GLN A 2 -45.12 80.41 -19.97
CA GLN A 2 -44.39 79.24 -20.55
C GLN A 2 -43.21 78.76 -19.66
N ILE A 3 -43.39 78.59 -18.34
CA ILE A 3 -42.27 78.20 -17.44
C ILE A 3 -42.46 76.78 -16.82
N ARG A 4 -43.68 76.24 -16.82
CA ARG A 4 -44.00 74.97 -16.11
C ARG A 4 -43.49 73.68 -16.79
N LYS A 5 -43.21 73.67 -18.09
CA LYS A 5 -42.78 72.43 -18.78
C LYS A 5 -41.31 72.06 -18.52
N LYS A 6 -40.45 73.05 -18.21
CA LYS A 6 -38.99 72.85 -18.09
C LYS A 6 -38.60 72.11 -16.80
N ALA A 7 -39.28 72.39 -15.68
CA ALA A 7 -38.99 71.77 -14.38
C ALA A 7 -39.30 70.26 -14.33
N ASN A 8 -40.34 69.81 -15.04
CA ASN A 8 -40.70 68.38 -15.11
C ASN A 8 -39.73 67.59 -16.00
N SER A 9 -39.13 68.23 -17.01
CA SER A 9 -38.11 67.63 -17.86
C SER A 9 -36.83 67.32 -17.09
N TYR A 10 -36.40 68.21 -16.19
CA TYR A 10 -35.20 67.97 -15.36
C TYR A 10 -35.43 66.88 -14.31
N ARG A 11 -36.65 66.79 -13.75
CA ARG A 11 -37.03 65.70 -12.83
C ARG A 11 -37.02 64.34 -13.51
N PHE A 12 -37.55 64.28 -14.73
CA PHE A 12 -37.51 63.06 -15.54
C PHE A 12 -36.07 62.67 -15.90
N LEU A 13 -35.25 63.62 -16.35
CA LEU A 13 -33.85 63.39 -16.68
C LEU A 13 -33.04 62.91 -15.46
N PHE A 14 -33.31 63.49 -14.28
CA PHE A 14 -32.64 63.10 -13.04
C PHE A 14 -32.98 61.66 -12.61
N ILE A 15 -34.24 61.24 -12.75
CA ILE A 15 -34.65 59.86 -12.46
C ILE A 15 -33.96 58.88 -13.42
N VAL A 16 -33.89 59.20 -14.71
CA VAL A 16 -33.20 58.36 -15.71
C VAL A 16 -31.71 58.19 -15.38
N ILE A 17 -31.04 59.27 -14.98
CA ILE A 17 -29.62 59.22 -14.59
C ILE A 17 -29.42 58.34 -13.34
N ILE A 18 -30.30 58.44 -12.34
CA ILE A 18 -30.23 57.59 -11.15
C ILE A 18 -30.44 56.12 -11.53
N SER A 19 -31.44 55.81 -12.36
CA SER A 19 -31.69 54.43 -12.81
C SER A 19 -30.49 53.84 -13.55
N ILE A 20 -29.84 54.62 -14.41
CA ILE A 20 -28.62 54.20 -15.12
C ILE A 20 -27.48 53.98 -14.13
N SER A 21 -27.28 54.88 -13.16
CA SER A 21 -26.22 54.74 -12.15
C SER A 21 -26.42 53.50 -11.28
N VAL A 22 -27.66 53.20 -10.88
CA VAL A 22 -27.98 51.99 -10.10
C VAL A 22 -27.76 50.74 -10.92
N PHE A 23 -28.14 50.75 -12.20
CA PHE A 23 -27.90 49.63 -13.11
C PHE A 23 -26.40 49.38 -13.35
N LEU A 24 -25.60 50.43 -13.55
CA LEU A 24 -24.15 50.29 -13.71
C LEU A 24 -23.47 49.79 -12.42
N PHE A 25 -23.94 50.23 -11.25
CA PHE A 25 -23.40 49.79 -9.97
C PHE A 25 -23.76 48.32 -9.66
N SER A 26 -24.93 47.85 -10.08
CA SER A 26 -25.31 46.43 -9.89
C SER A 26 -24.49 45.49 -10.77
N GLN A 27 -24.08 45.91 -11.97
CA GLN A 27 -23.14 45.16 -12.81
C GLN A 27 -21.75 45.03 -12.14
N LEU A 28 -21.30 46.07 -11.44
CA LEU A 28 -19.98 46.06 -10.78
C LEU A 28 -19.91 45.05 -9.62
N ILE A 29 -20.97 44.97 -8.80
CA ILE A 29 -21.08 44.00 -7.70
C ILE A 29 -21.12 42.56 -8.23
N PHE A 30 -21.74 42.33 -9.40
CA PHE A 30 -21.86 41.01 -9.99
C PHE A 30 -20.51 40.45 -10.50
N VAL A 31 -19.62 41.32 -10.99
CA VAL A 31 -18.28 40.92 -11.47
C VAL A 31 -17.37 40.43 -10.33
N GLU A 32 -17.41 41.06 -9.15
CA GLU A 32 -16.65 40.58 -7.97
C GLU A 32 -17.13 39.21 -7.48
N SER A 33 -18.43 38.92 -7.60
CA SER A 33 -19.01 37.62 -7.26
C SER A 33 -18.49 36.50 -8.15
N LEU A 34 -18.30 36.77 -9.46
CA LEU A 34 -17.77 35.79 -10.41
C LEU A 34 -16.28 35.48 -10.17
N GLN A 35 -15.48 36.48 -9.79
CA GLN A 35 -14.05 36.28 -9.48
C GLN A 35 -13.82 35.47 -8.19
N SER A 36 -14.77 35.52 -7.25
CA SER A 36 -14.68 34.74 -6.00
C SER A 36 -14.85 33.24 -6.24
N GLN A 37 -15.49 32.82 -7.33
CA GLN A 37 -15.64 31.41 -7.70
C GLN A 37 -14.40 30.81 -8.40
N THR A 38 -13.52 31.63 -8.97
CA THR A 38 -12.36 31.13 -9.75
C THR A 38 -11.12 30.83 -8.91
N LYS A 39 -11.09 31.16 -7.61
CA LYS A 39 -9.90 31.03 -6.75
C LYS A 39 -9.72 29.68 -6.05
N ASN A 40 -10.65 28.73 -6.19
CA ASN A 40 -10.60 27.45 -5.47
C ASN A 40 -10.93 26.21 -6.33
N SER A 41 -10.26 26.09 -7.48
CA SER A 41 -10.23 24.83 -8.22
C SER A 41 -8.79 24.35 -8.37
N LYS A 42 -8.14 24.09 -7.24
CA LYS A 42 -6.95 23.23 -7.22
C LYS A 42 -7.46 21.83 -7.54
N ILE A 43 -7.35 21.42 -8.80
CA ILE A 43 -7.63 20.04 -9.25
C ILE A 43 -6.73 19.14 -8.40
N LYS A 44 -7.32 18.48 -7.41
CA LYS A 44 -6.68 17.44 -6.63
C LYS A 44 -6.58 16.24 -7.57
N GLN A 45 -5.49 16.20 -8.34
CA GLN A 45 -5.15 15.06 -9.16
C GLN A 45 -4.83 13.91 -8.19
N GLU A 46 -5.82 13.07 -7.93
CA GLU A 46 -5.62 11.89 -7.09
C GLU A 46 -4.65 10.98 -7.83
N SER A 47 -3.46 10.82 -7.25
CA SER A 47 -2.45 9.90 -7.78
C SER A 47 -3.04 8.50 -7.74
N LEU A 48 -3.05 7.81 -8.89
CA LEU A 48 -3.42 6.39 -8.97
C LEU A 48 -2.51 5.60 -8.02
N GLN A 49 -3.05 5.21 -6.86
CA GLN A 49 -2.33 4.37 -5.91
C GLN A 49 -2.64 2.91 -6.24
N HIS A 50 -1.59 2.12 -6.46
CA HIS A 50 -1.69 0.68 -6.61
C HIS A 50 -1.27 0.02 -5.30
N GLU A 51 -2.24 -0.51 -4.56
CA GLU A 51 -1.99 -1.23 -3.33
C GLU A 51 -1.70 -2.71 -3.63
N VAL A 52 -0.56 -3.21 -3.16
CA VAL A 52 -0.15 -4.60 -3.31
C VAL A 52 -0.01 -5.22 -1.93
N THR A 53 -0.86 -6.19 -1.62
CA THR A 53 -0.72 -7.02 -0.42
C THR A 53 0.15 -8.23 -0.73
N VAL A 54 1.24 -8.42 0.04
CA VAL A 54 2.13 -9.57 -0.07
C VAL A 54 2.00 -10.41 1.19
N THR A 55 1.85 -11.73 1.02
CA THR A 55 1.81 -12.68 2.13
C THR A 55 2.87 -13.74 1.94
N LEU A 56 3.74 -13.90 2.94
CA LEU A 56 4.73 -14.98 2.99
C LEU A 56 4.16 -16.17 3.77
N LYS A 57 4.18 -17.37 3.18
CA LYS A 57 3.78 -18.62 3.85
C LYS A 57 4.99 -19.55 3.98
N LEU A 58 5.40 -19.86 5.22
CA LEU A 58 6.42 -20.87 5.52
C LEU A 58 5.74 -22.22 5.78
N ILE A 59 6.16 -23.26 5.06
CA ILE A 59 5.60 -24.61 5.19
C ILE A 59 6.72 -25.58 5.54
N GLN A 60 6.62 -26.21 6.71
CA GLN A 60 7.58 -27.21 7.17
C GLN A 60 7.08 -28.61 6.85
N VAL A 61 7.95 -29.43 6.25
CA VAL A 61 7.64 -30.83 5.92
C VAL A 61 8.72 -31.74 6.51
N TYR A 62 8.29 -32.84 7.13
CA TYR A 62 9.16 -33.91 7.59
C TYR A 62 8.76 -35.21 6.89
N VAL A 63 9.71 -35.82 6.19
CA VAL A 63 9.50 -37.06 5.44
C VAL A 63 10.38 -38.15 6.03
N ALA A 64 9.76 -39.28 6.36
CA ALA A 64 10.44 -40.45 6.89
C ALA A 64 10.00 -41.73 6.15
N ASP A 65 10.88 -42.72 6.14
CA ASP A 65 10.56 -44.04 5.62
C ASP A 65 9.62 -44.82 6.56
N LYS A 66 9.24 -46.04 6.17
CA LYS A 66 8.37 -46.92 6.98
C LYS A 66 8.97 -47.29 8.35
N LYS A 67 10.29 -47.13 8.53
CA LYS A 67 11.01 -47.41 9.78
C LYS A 67 11.18 -46.14 10.63
N GLY A 68 10.68 -44.99 10.16
CA GLY A 68 10.81 -43.69 10.84
C GLY A 68 12.15 -42.97 10.57
N SER A 69 12.98 -43.48 9.68
CA SER A 69 14.25 -42.83 9.33
C SER A 69 14.00 -41.64 8.40
N PRO A 70 14.57 -40.44 8.67
CA PRO A 70 14.39 -39.28 7.80
C PRO A 70 14.92 -39.52 6.39
N VAL A 71 14.15 -39.09 5.38
CA VAL A 71 14.58 -39.06 3.98
C VAL A 71 15.30 -37.72 3.73
N THR A 72 16.59 -37.76 3.39
CA THR A 72 17.46 -36.55 3.39
C THR A 72 17.80 -36.01 2.00
N ASP A 73 17.53 -36.77 0.94
CA ASP A 73 17.91 -36.46 -0.43
C ASP A 73 16.84 -35.72 -1.24
N LEU A 74 15.63 -35.55 -0.69
CA LEU A 74 14.51 -34.84 -1.34
C LEU A 74 14.89 -33.44 -1.83
N LYS A 75 14.41 -33.09 -3.01
CA LYS A 75 14.63 -31.80 -3.67
C LYS A 75 13.32 -31.03 -3.76
N LYS A 76 13.42 -29.72 -4.00
CA LYS A 76 12.27 -28.85 -4.27
C LYS A 76 11.34 -29.39 -5.37
N SER A 77 11.90 -30.08 -6.37
CA SER A 77 11.16 -30.70 -7.48
C SER A 77 10.24 -31.86 -7.05
N ASP A 78 10.48 -32.42 -5.87
CA ASP A 78 9.75 -33.59 -5.38
C ASP A 78 8.48 -33.19 -4.62
N PHE A 79 8.16 -31.88 -4.58
CA PHE A 79 7.01 -31.31 -3.91
C PHE A 79 6.17 -30.47 -4.87
N GLU A 80 4.85 -30.65 -4.79
CA GLU A 80 3.86 -29.73 -5.36
C GLU A 80 3.15 -28.99 -4.23
N LEU A 81 3.03 -27.68 -4.35
CA LEU A 81 2.32 -26.85 -3.38
C LEU A 81 0.99 -26.39 -3.96
N TYR A 82 -0.10 -26.70 -3.27
CA TYR A 82 -1.42 -26.15 -3.58
C TYR A 82 -1.88 -25.23 -2.45
N ASP A 83 -2.36 -24.05 -2.82
CA ASP A 83 -2.98 -23.10 -1.91
C ASP A 83 -4.38 -22.81 -2.44
N ASN A 84 -5.41 -23.05 -1.62
CA ASN A 84 -6.81 -23.00 -2.02
C ASN A 84 -7.09 -23.78 -3.32
N ARG A 85 -6.55 -25.00 -3.41
CA ARG A 85 -6.64 -25.92 -4.57
C ARG A 85 -6.00 -25.40 -5.87
N LYS A 86 -5.23 -24.31 -5.80
CA LYS A 86 -4.47 -23.77 -6.94
C LYS A 86 -3.00 -24.09 -6.77
N LEU A 87 -2.36 -24.64 -7.80
CA LEU A 87 -0.92 -24.88 -7.81
C LEU A 87 -0.17 -23.56 -7.61
N LYS A 88 0.81 -23.56 -6.71
CA LYS A 88 1.68 -22.43 -6.39
C LYS A 88 3.13 -22.80 -6.63
N LYS A 89 3.89 -21.80 -7.08
CA LYS A 89 5.34 -21.91 -7.18
C LYS A 89 5.94 -21.82 -5.77
N ILE A 90 6.73 -22.82 -5.40
CA ILE A 90 7.62 -22.73 -4.24
C ILE A 90 8.70 -21.71 -4.62
N THR A 91 8.83 -20.60 -3.89
CA THR A 91 9.86 -19.58 -4.17
C THR A 91 11.20 -20.02 -3.60
N ASP A 92 11.21 -20.40 -2.33
CA ASP A 92 12.41 -20.73 -1.56
C ASP A 92 12.29 -22.13 -0.95
N PHE A 93 13.41 -22.82 -0.80
CA PHE A 93 13.46 -24.19 -0.27
C PHE A 93 14.75 -24.39 0.52
N GLU A 94 14.63 -24.80 1.78
CA GLU A 94 15.75 -25.06 2.68
C GLU A 94 15.64 -26.48 3.26
N LYS A 95 16.78 -27.16 3.40
CA LYS A 95 16.85 -28.49 4.04
C LYS A 95 17.34 -28.35 5.48
N HIS A 96 16.53 -28.82 6.42
CA HIS A 96 16.94 -28.96 7.82
C HIS A 96 17.25 -30.44 8.13
N ILE A 97 18.52 -30.81 8.04
CA ILE A 97 18.99 -32.15 8.41
C ILE A 97 19.44 -32.10 9.86
N LEU A 98 18.68 -32.72 10.75
CA LEU A 98 19.06 -32.89 12.15
C LEU A 98 20.10 -34.01 12.24
N SER A 99 21.39 -33.64 12.30
CA SER A 99 22.43 -34.58 12.70
C SER A 99 22.27 -34.90 14.19
N LEU A 100 21.75 -36.10 14.49
CA LEU A 100 21.76 -36.61 15.86
C LEU A 100 23.22 -36.72 16.34
N PRO A 101 23.57 -36.14 17.51
CA PRO A 101 24.90 -36.28 18.08
C PRO A 101 25.12 -37.75 18.44
N GLY A 102 25.80 -38.50 17.57
CA GLY A 102 26.06 -39.92 17.80
C GLY A 102 26.44 -40.72 16.56
N LYS A 103 26.13 -40.26 15.35
CA LYS A 103 26.62 -40.89 14.12
C LYS A 103 27.88 -40.16 13.67
N LYS A 104 29.05 -40.74 13.98
CA LYS A 104 30.35 -40.28 13.45
C LYS A 104 30.20 -40.11 11.93
N ALA A 105 30.27 -38.88 11.48
CA ALA A 105 30.52 -38.60 10.07
C ALA A 105 31.88 -39.22 9.74
N GLU A 106 31.95 -39.99 8.66
CA GLU A 106 33.24 -40.45 8.14
C GLU A 106 34.10 -39.22 7.84
N GLU A 107 35.21 -39.17 8.56
CA GLU A 107 36.21 -38.11 8.56
C GLU A 107 36.86 -38.08 7.17
N THR A 108 36.39 -37.18 6.31
CA THR A 108 37.19 -36.81 5.13
C THR A 108 38.36 -35.99 5.66
N LYS A 109 39.59 -36.45 5.41
CA LYS A 109 40.86 -35.88 5.88
C LYS A 109 40.86 -34.33 5.86
N PRO A 110 41.37 -33.66 6.91
CA PRO A 110 41.30 -32.21 7.00
C PRO A 110 42.22 -31.54 5.97
N ALA A 111 41.65 -30.78 5.05
CA ALA A 111 42.34 -29.65 4.44
C ALA A 111 42.36 -28.53 5.49
N ILE A 112 43.53 -27.89 5.64
CA ILE A 112 43.83 -26.88 6.67
C ILE A 112 42.74 -25.78 6.68
N THR A 113 41.93 -25.76 7.74
CA THR A 113 40.91 -24.73 7.97
C THR A 113 41.55 -23.60 8.80
N PRO A 114 41.52 -22.33 8.36
CA PRO A 114 41.88 -21.23 9.25
C PRO A 114 40.91 -21.19 10.44
N GLU A 115 41.44 -21.04 11.65
CA GLU A 115 40.66 -20.95 12.89
C GLU A 115 39.70 -19.76 12.83
N VAL A 116 38.45 -20.02 12.43
CA VAL A 116 37.38 -19.03 12.60
C VAL A 116 37.03 -19.03 14.09
N PRO A 117 37.16 -17.90 14.81
CA PRO A 117 36.79 -17.83 16.20
C PRO A 117 35.31 -18.20 16.36
N SER A 118 35.09 -19.38 16.91
CA SER A 118 33.80 -19.89 17.31
C SER A 118 33.32 -19.08 18.51
N ARG A 119 32.27 -18.28 18.32
CA ARG A 119 31.12 -18.11 19.23
C ARG A 119 30.21 -16.99 18.72
N MET A 120 29.41 -17.28 17.69
CA MET A 120 28.08 -16.67 17.68
C MET A 120 27.20 -17.49 18.63
N ASN A 121 26.76 -16.84 19.71
CA ASN A 121 25.79 -17.39 20.64
C ASN A 121 24.57 -17.87 19.84
N ARG A 122 24.22 -19.16 19.91
CA ARG A 122 23.02 -19.69 19.24
C ARG A 122 21.80 -18.92 19.74
N LYS A 123 21.15 -18.16 18.87
CA LYS A 123 19.90 -17.46 19.16
C LYS A 123 18.77 -18.29 18.58
N PHE A 124 17.88 -18.76 19.45
CA PHE A 124 16.63 -19.38 19.06
C PHE A 124 15.55 -18.31 19.09
N PHE A 125 14.82 -18.15 17.99
CA PHE A 125 13.63 -17.33 17.91
C PHE A 125 12.44 -18.27 17.75
N LEU A 126 11.52 -18.22 18.70
CA LEU A 126 10.25 -18.94 18.63
C LEU A 126 9.18 -17.89 18.37
N ILE A 127 8.57 -17.94 17.18
CA ILE A 127 7.44 -17.10 16.81
C ILE A 127 6.26 -18.05 16.66
N PHE A 128 5.27 -17.90 17.52
CA PHE A 128 3.99 -18.57 17.38
C PHE A 128 2.90 -17.51 17.34
N ASP A 129 2.04 -17.67 16.35
CA ASP A 129 0.87 -16.85 16.17
C ASP A 129 -0.19 -17.28 17.18
N LEU A 130 -0.59 -16.36 18.06
CA LEU A 130 -1.55 -16.61 19.13
C LEU A 130 -2.88 -15.90 18.87
N ALA A 131 -3.34 -15.77 17.62
CA ALA A 131 -4.76 -15.54 17.34
C ALA A 131 -5.12 -15.76 15.86
N PHE A 132 -5.90 -16.82 15.60
CA PHE A 132 -6.83 -16.96 14.48
C PHE A 132 -6.41 -16.37 13.11
N ASN A 133 -5.45 -17.02 12.44
CA ASN A 133 -5.28 -16.84 10.99
C ASN A 133 -6.44 -17.51 10.24
N ASN A 134 -7.55 -16.79 10.06
CA ASN A 134 -8.59 -17.13 9.09
C ASN A 134 -8.39 -16.31 7.80
N GLU A 135 -9.16 -16.61 6.75
CA GLU A 135 -9.06 -15.92 5.45
C GLU A 135 -9.37 -14.42 5.52
N ALA A 136 -10.00 -13.95 6.60
CA ALA A 136 -10.31 -12.54 6.80
C ALA A 136 -9.16 -11.74 7.42
N GLY A 137 -8.19 -12.40 8.10
CA GLY A 137 -7.24 -11.70 8.98
C GLY A 137 -7.98 -10.90 10.07
N PHE A 138 -7.26 -10.14 10.90
CA PHE A 138 -7.91 -9.13 11.75
C PHE A 138 -8.44 -7.95 10.94
#